data_AF-A0A7V9F5M4-F1
#
_entry.id   AF-A0A7V9F5M4-F1
#
_cell.length_a   1.000
_cell.length_b   1.000
_cell.length_c   1.000
_cell.angle_alpha   90.00
_cell.angle_beta   90.00
_cell.angle_gamma   90.00
#
_symmetry.space_group_name_H-M   'P 1'
#
loop_
_entity.id
_entity.type
_entity.pdbx_description
1 polymer ?
#
loop_
_entity_poly.entity_id
_entity_poly.type
_entity_poly.pdbx_seq_one_letter_code
_entity_poly.pdbx_strand_id
1 'polypeptide(L)'
;MPSLTRFRRFKVYTMLFDLPRDALATYAGTNPRPLDHDDFWTDALSELAEVATPPMHKPSPVAAPPGISCQDVWFSGVGGAQVHAQLLRPLELSSPGPALVMF
;
A
#
# COMPACT_ATOMS: atom_id res chain seq x y z
N MET A 1 -10.94 -6.44 64.00
CA MET A 1 -11.35 -7.08 62.72
C MET A 1 -12.62 -6.38 62.26
N PRO A 2 -12.77 -5.92 60.99
CA PRO A 2 -12.09 -6.34 59.76
C PRO A 2 -11.28 -5.22 59.06
N SER A 3 -10.22 -5.63 58.35
CA SER A 3 -9.43 -4.79 57.44
C SER A 3 -9.99 -4.96 56.03
N LEU A 4 -10.69 -3.95 55.52
CA LEU A 4 -11.11 -3.90 54.12
C LEU A 4 -9.94 -3.41 53.27
N THR A 5 -9.23 -4.36 52.67
CA THR A 5 -8.18 -4.11 51.68
C THR A 5 -8.80 -3.40 50.48
N ARG A 6 -8.63 -2.07 50.45
CA ARG A 6 -9.04 -1.20 49.36
C ARG A 6 -8.12 -1.49 48.17
N PHE A 7 -8.57 -2.35 47.24
CA PHE A 7 -7.92 -2.51 45.95
C PHE A 7 -7.97 -1.15 45.24
N ARG A 8 -6.85 -0.43 45.28
CA ARG A 8 -6.66 0.77 44.46
C ARG A 8 -6.75 0.30 43.02
N ARG A 9 -7.80 0.71 42.30
CA ARG A 9 -7.81 0.65 40.84
C ARG A 9 -6.54 1.36 40.38
N PHE A 10 -5.60 0.61 39.81
CA PHE A 10 -4.51 1.20 39.08
C PHE A 10 -5.15 2.00 37.94
N LYS A 11 -5.02 3.33 38.03
CA LYS A 11 -5.36 4.20 36.92
C LYS A 11 -4.29 3.92 35.88
N VAL A 12 -4.62 3.06 34.91
CA VAL A 12 -3.78 2.85 33.74
C VAL A 12 -3.74 4.20 33.05
N TYR A 13 -2.64 4.93 33.24
CA TYR A 13 -2.37 6.13 32.48
C TYR A 13 -1.88 5.68 31.11
N THR A 14 -2.83 5.41 30.22
CA THR A 14 -2.55 5.32 28.79
C THR A 14 -2.27 6.75 28.31
N MET A 15 -1.00 7.11 28.20
CA MET A 15 -0.61 8.20 27.31
C MET A 15 -0.42 7.59 25.93
N LEU A 16 -1.44 7.67 25.07
CA LEU A 16 -1.31 7.46 23.62
C LEU A 16 -1.81 8.74 22.95
N PHE A 17 -0.94 9.39 22.20
CA PHE A 17 -1.16 10.66 21.50
C PHE A 17 -2.05 10.45 20.26
N ASP A 18 -3.29 10.03 20.44
CA ASP A 18 -4.24 9.90 19.33
C ASP A 18 -5.68 9.93 19.86
N LEU A 19 -6.64 9.78 18.95
CA LEU A 19 -8.02 9.51 19.30
C LEU A 19 -8.14 8.19 20.08
N PRO A 20 -9.03 8.16 21.09
CA PRO A 20 -9.46 6.91 21.71
C PRO A 20 -9.91 5.88 20.66
N ARG A 21 -9.69 4.58 20.94
CA ARG A 21 -10.01 3.48 20.01
C ARG A 21 -11.44 3.54 19.46
N ASP A 22 -12.40 3.87 20.31
CA ASP A 22 -13.81 4.01 19.97
C ASP A 22 -14.07 5.22 19.06
N ALA A 23 -13.29 6.28 19.20
CA ALA A 23 -13.36 7.46 18.33
C ALA A 23 -12.67 7.25 16.97
N LEU A 24 -11.71 6.33 16.83
CA LEU A 24 -11.06 6.02 15.55
C LEU A 24 -12.04 5.46 14.52
N ALA A 25 -13.05 4.69 14.94
CA ALA A 25 -14.02 4.07 14.04
C ALA A 25 -14.92 5.10 13.30
N THR A 26 -15.08 6.29 13.88
CA THR A 26 -15.92 7.37 13.33
C THR A 26 -15.11 8.59 12.89
N TYR A 27 -13.78 8.50 12.92
CA TYR A 27 -12.92 9.60 12.51
C TYR A 27 -13.00 9.82 11.00
N ALA A 28 -13.43 11.01 10.58
CA ALA A 28 -13.65 11.36 9.18
C ALA A 28 -12.51 12.17 8.54
N GLY A 29 -11.39 12.38 9.27
CA GLY A 29 -10.35 13.31 8.86
C GLY A 29 -10.71 14.78 9.13
N THR A 30 -9.71 15.65 9.04
CA THR A 30 -9.86 17.11 9.20
C THR A 30 -9.79 17.86 7.89
N ASN A 31 -9.28 17.21 6.83
CA ASN A 31 -9.06 17.84 5.54
C ASN A 31 -10.32 17.69 4.70
N PRO A 32 -10.98 18.80 4.29
CA PRO A 32 -12.08 18.71 3.36
C PRO A 32 -11.57 18.15 2.04
N ARG A 33 -12.36 17.27 1.42
CA ARG A 33 -12.11 16.82 0.05
C ARG A 33 -12.25 18.01 -0.91
N PRO A 34 -11.26 18.29 -1.78
CA PRO A 34 -11.37 19.34 -2.80
C PRO A 34 -12.59 19.13 -3.71
N LEU A 35 -13.17 20.23 -4.20
CA LEU A 35 -14.36 20.19 -5.07
C LEU A 35 -14.08 19.52 -6.43
N ASP A 36 -12.86 19.66 -6.91
CA ASP A 36 -12.31 19.18 -8.18
C ASP A 36 -11.55 17.85 -8.03
N HIS A 37 -11.69 17.15 -6.90
CA HIS A 37 -10.94 15.92 -6.62
C HIS A 37 -11.06 14.87 -7.75
N ASP A 38 -12.26 14.67 -8.29
CA ASP A 38 -12.47 13.68 -9.36
C ASP A 38 -11.92 14.15 -10.71
N ASP A 39 -12.03 15.44 -11.01
CA ASP A 39 -11.49 16.04 -12.22
C ASP A 39 -9.96 15.93 -12.23
N PHE A 40 -9.30 16.29 -11.12
CA PHE A 40 -7.86 16.17 -10.96
C PHE A 40 -7.34 14.76 -11.25
N TRP A 41 -7.97 13.73 -10.68
CA TRP A 41 -7.53 12.34 -10.90
C TRP A 41 -7.86 11.83 -12.30
N THR A 42 -8.95 12.30 -12.90
CA THR A 42 -9.30 11.98 -14.28
C THR A 42 -8.24 12.53 -15.24
N ASP A 43 -7.87 13.80 -15.07
CA ASP A 43 -6.86 14.47 -15.88
C ASP A 43 -5.49 13.80 -15.69
N ALA A 44 -5.06 13.57 -14.44
CA ALA A 44 -3.78 12.93 -14.14
C ALA A 44 -3.66 11.51 -14.72
N LEU A 45 -4.74 10.72 -14.72
CA LEU A 45 -4.75 9.39 -15.34
C LEU A 45 -4.76 9.47 -16.87
N SER A 46 -5.41 10.47 -17.46
CA SER A 46 -5.36 10.72 -18.91
C SER A 46 -3.94 11.09 -19.35
N GLU A 47 -3.28 12.02 -18.64
CA GLU A 47 -1.89 12.39 -18.91
C GLU A 47 -0.93 11.19 -18.80
N LEU A 48 -1.12 10.32 -17.80
CA LEU A 48 -0.34 9.08 -17.67
C LEU A 48 -0.56 8.14 -18.87
N ALA A 49 -1.79 8.02 -19.36
CA ALA A 49 -2.11 7.16 -20.50
C ALA A 49 -1.46 7.64 -21.80
N GLU A 50 -1.28 8.95 -21.99
CA GLU A 50 -0.62 9.53 -23.17
C GLU A 50 0.88 9.18 -23.26
N VAL A 51 1.54 9.04 -22.11
CA VAL A 51 2.98 8.71 -22.02
C VAL A 51 3.25 7.23 -21.73
N ALA A 52 2.19 6.43 -21.59
CA ALA A 52 2.30 5.02 -21.28
C ALA A 52 2.97 4.24 -22.42
N THR A 53 4.05 3.52 -22.09
CA THR A 53 4.73 2.61 -23.00
C THR A 53 4.62 1.18 -22.48
N PRO A 54 4.65 0.16 -23.36
CA PRO A 54 4.68 -1.22 -22.91
C PRO A 54 5.86 -1.47 -21.95
N PRO A 55 5.63 -2.17 -20.83
CA PRO A 55 6.68 -2.41 -19.86
C PRO A 55 7.82 -3.24 -20.47
N MET A 56 9.05 -2.87 -20.12
CA MET A 56 10.25 -3.61 -20.51
C MET A 56 10.59 -4.62 -19.42
N HIS A 57 10.76 -5.88 -19.80
CA HIS A 57 11.13 -6.97 -18.90
C HIS A 57 12.56 -7.44 -19.19
N LYS A 58 13.39 -7.59 -18.14
CA LYS A 58 14.71 -8.22 -18.24
C LYS A 58 14.87 -9.29 -17.16
N PRO A 59 15.68 -10.34 -17.39
CA PRO A 59 16.09 -11.24 -16.32
C PRO A 59 16.72 -10.43 -15.17
N SER A 60 16.24 -10.64 -13.94
CA SER A 60 16.84 -10.00 -12.77
C SER A 60 18.10 -10.76 -12.34
N PRO A 61 19.17 -10.08 -11.89
CA PRO A 61 20.34 -10.74 -11.30
C PRO A 61 20.06 -11.28 -9.88
N VAL A 62 18.91 -10.93 -9.29
CA VAL A 62 18.51 -11.37 -7.95
C VAL A 62 18.11 -12.84 -7.97
N ALA A 63 18.65 -13.61 -7.02
CA ALA A 63 18.31 -15.02 -6.87
C ALA A 63 16.83 -15.21 -6.52
N ALA A 64 16.13 -16.03 -7.31
CA ALA A 64 14.76 -16.43 -7.04
C ALA A 64 14.72 -17.79 -6.32
N PRO A 65 13.72 -18.03 -5.44
CA PRO A 65 13.47 -19.35 -4.89
C PRO A 65 13.21 -20.40 -5.98
N PRO A 66 13.42 -21.70 -5.69
CA PRO A 66 13.11 -22.77 -6.64
C PRO A 66 11.65 -22.71 -7.12
N GLY A 67 11.44 -22.89 -8.42
CA GLY A 67 10.11 -22.82 -9.03
C GLY A 67 9.60 -21.41 -9.35
N ILE A 68 10.38 -20.36 -9.06
CA ILE A 68 10.03 -18.95 -9.30
C ILE A 68 11.01 -18.31 -10.29
N SER A 69 10.50 -17.48 -11.20
CA SER A 69 11.31 -16.55 -11.98
C SER A 69 11.23 -15.15 -11.39
N CYS A 70 12.34 -14.41 -11.45
CA CYS A 70 12.42 -13.00 -11.09
C CYS A 70 12.86 -12.19 -12.31
N GLN A 71 12.10 -11.14 -12.61
CA GLN A 71 12.38 -10.22 -13.71
C GLN A 71 12.42 -8.79 -13.17
N ASP A 72 13.36 -8.00 -13.67
CA ASP A 72 13.30 -6.56 -13.52
C ASP A 72 12.35 -6.00 -14.58
N VAL A 73 11.41 -5.18 -14.15
CA VAL A 73 10.38 -4.56 -15.01
C VAL A 73 10.53 -3.05 -14.92
N TRP A 74 10.55 -2.40 -16.08
CA TRP A 74 10.49 -0.93 -16.19
C TRP A 74 9.20 -0.51 -16.87
N PHE A 75 8.50 0.47 -16.32
CA PHE A 75 7.23 0.98 -16.86
C PHE A 75 7.17 2.51 -16.79
N SER A 76 6.31 3.11 -17.62
CA SER A 76 6.05 4.56 -17.61
C SER A 76 5.25 4.96 -16.37
N GLY A 77 5.79 5.89 -15.58
CA GLY A 77 5.08 6.65 -14.55
C GLY A 77 4.69 8.05 -15.05
N VAL A 78 4.19 8.87 -14.13
CA VAL A 78 3.75 10.25 -14.41
C VAL A 78 4.86 11.05 -15.09
N GLY A 79 4.51 11.85 -16.09
CA GLY A 79 5.45 12.66 -16.87
C GLY A 79 6.45 11.84 -17.71
N GLY A 80 6.19 10.56 -17.94
CA GLY A 80 7.08 9.66 -18.70
C GLY A 80 8.26 9.13 -17.89
N ALA A 81 8.23 9.27 -16.56
CA ALA A 81 9.27 8.73 -15.68
C ALA A 81 9.41 7.21 -15.87
N GLN A 82 10.64 6.70 -15.88
CA GLN A 82 10.89 5.25 -15.94
C GLN A 82 10.94 4.69 -14.52
N VAL A 83 9.95 3.89 -14.15
CA VAL A 83 9.80 3.29 -12.82
C VAL A 83 10.21 1.83 -12.88
N HIS A 84 11.02 1.38 -11.92
CA HIS A 84 11.48 -0.01 -11.80
C HIS A 84 10.66 -0.77 -10.76
N ALA A 85 10.38 -2.05 -11.04
CA ALA A 85 9.80 -3.00 -10.11
C ALA A 85 10.40 -4.40 -10.34
N GLN A 86 10.33 -5.25 -9.31
CA GLN A 86 10.62 -6.67 -9.45
C GLN A 86 9.33 -7.46 -9.66
N LEU A 87 9.30 -8.29 -10.70
CA LEU A 87 8.19 -9.20 -10.98
C LEU A 87 8.63 -10.63 -10.66
N LEU A 88 7.99 -11.21 -9.65
CA LEU A 88 8.14 -12.62 -9.28
C LEU A 88 6.94 -13.41 -9.80
N ARG A 89 7.19 -14.52 -10.50
CA ARG A 89 6.12 -15.39 -11.00
C ARG A 89 6.53 -16.86 -10.97
N PRO A 90 5.61 -17.80 -10.69
CA PRO A 90 5.88 -19.22 -10.86
C PRO A 90 6.40 -19.53 -12.27
N LEU A 91 7.33 -20.47 -12.38
CA LEU A 91 7.88 -20.90 -13.67
C LEU A 91 6.82 -21.59 -14.52
N GLU A 92 5.90 -22.32 -13.89
CA GLU A 92 4.82 -23.04 -14.54
C GLU A 92 3.47 -22.50 -14.06
N LEU A 93 2.64 -22.07 -15.01
CA LEU A 93 1.25 -21.67 -14.81
C LEU A 93 0.40 -22.37 -15.86
N SER A 94 -0.58 -23.16 -15.42
CA SER A 94 -1.50 -23.88 -16.32
C SER A 94 -2.72 -23.04 -16.74
N SER A 95 -2.95 -21.92 -16.05
CA SER A 95 -4.02 -20.94 -16.31
C SER A 95 -3.65 -19.59 -15.69
N PRO A 96 -4.32 -18.48 -16.07
CA PRO A 96 -4.15 -17.19 -15.40
C PRO A 96 -4.37 -17.33 -13.89
N GLY A 97 -3.42 -16.79 -13.11
CA GLY A 97 -3.43 -16.84 -11.65
C GLY A 97 -3.66 -15.45 -11.03
N PRO A 98 -3.89 -15.41 -9.71
CA PRO A 98 -3.91 -14.15 -8.98
C PRO A 98 -2.55 -13.44 -9.04
N ALA A 99 -2.57 -12.12 -8.88
CA ALA A 99 -1.38 -11.30 -8.74
C ALA A 99 -1.46 -10.48 -7.44
N LEU A 100 -0.29 -10.17 -6.89
CA LEU A 100 -0.13 -9.25 -5.76
C LEU A 100 0.79 -8.11 -6.19
N VAL A 101 0.34 -6.87 -6.02
CA VAL A 101 1.18 -5.69 -6.14
C VAL A 101 1.57 -5.27 -4.73
N MET A 102 2.88 -5.22 -4.47
CA MET A 102 3.45 -4.83 -3.18
C MET A 102 4.11 -3.46 -3.32
N PHE A 103 3.81 -2.56 -2.39
CA PHE A 103 4.30 -1.19 -2.35
C PHE A 103 5.23 -0.99 -1.14
#